data_AF-A0A9W7D9D4-F1
#
_entry.id   AF-A0A9W7D9D4-F1
#
_cell.length_a   1.000
_cell.length_b   1.000
_cell.length_c   1.000
_cell.angle_alpha   90.00
_cell.angle_beta   90.00
_cell.angle_gamma   90.00
#
_symmetry.space_group_name_H-M   'P 1'
#
loop_
_entity.id
_entity.type
_entity.pdbx_description
1 polymer ?
#
loop_
_entity_poly.entity_id
_entity_poly.type
_entity_poly.pdbx_seq_one_letter_code
_entity_poly.pdbx_strand_id
1 'polypeptide(L)'
;MPPQLRAYDSRLNTLDWNSNEVFNKFNGFAHTYNPNFIVDQSKLKLFKDHIKRIWCDGRDDLTNHIMKLFAWYVQRPYEKLGACVVLEGEEGCGNIAFEVLKKHAIGTRYCLETPKMKILTGRFNSARENKILTVLNEAANVKQSSHEDQDELKDCITEPTCMIEKKGIDPYRVKDCHNLFIAFIQFVQCESVKTNASILCLLCESDRLDDKPYFKAMLDEFDNTDSGIHLYHYLMNINLDGFHPQNDASWTKEKSDMQKSAIEKPVQ
;
A
#
# COMPACT_ATOMS: atom_id res chain seq x y z
N MET A 1 -23.87 -3.61 11.86
CA MET A 1 -23.69 -5.08 11.90
C MET A 1 -22.24 -5.37 11.55
N PRO A 2 -21.53 -6.25 12.28
CA PRO A 2 -20.23 -6.70 11.82
C PRO A 2 -20.43 -7.51 10.52
N PRO A 3 -19.66 -7.23 9.45
CA PRO A 3 -19.81 -7.92 8.18
C PRO A 3 -19.33 -9.36 8.27
N GLN A 4 -20.07 -10.28 7.68
CA GLN A 4 -19.75 -11.71 7.64
C GLN A 4 -18.50 -11.93 6.76
N LEU A 5 -17.39 -12.27 7.42
CA LEU A 5 -16.12 -12.63 6.79
C LEU A 5 -16.22 -14.01 6.16
N ARG A 6 -16.04 -14.12 4.83
CA ARG A 6 -15.69 -15.40 4.20
C ARG A 6 -14.17 -15.57 4.29
N ALA A 7 -13.71 -16.48 5.13
CA ALA A 7 -12.34 -16.97 5.17
C ALA A 7 -12.19 -18.22 4.29
N TYR A 8 -11.01 -18.48 3.72
CA TYR A 8 -10.76 -19.68 2.90
C TYR A 8 -10.11 -20.83 3.71
N ASP A 9 -9.83 -20.62 5.00
CA ASP A 9 -9.56 -21.71 5.93
C ASP A 9 -10.91 -22.21 6.46
N SER A 10 -11.22 -23.49 6.22
CA SER A 10 -12.46 -24.12 6.67
C SER A 10 -12.67 -24.02 8.19
N ARG A 11 -11.61 -23.83 8.97
CA ARG A 11 -11.68 -23.60 10.42
C ARG A 11 -12.00 -22.15 10.82
N LEU A 12 -11.67 -21.17 9.98
CA LEU A 12 -11.98 -19.75 10.24
C LEU A 12 -13.42 -19.39 9.85
N ASN A 13 -14.02 -20.13 8.92
CA ASN A 13 -15.45 -19.99 8.58
C ASN A 13 -16.41 -20.59 9.61
N THR A 14 -15.90 -21.41 10.53
CA THR A 14 -16.69 -22.07 11.59
C THR A 14 -16.63 -21.34 12.92
N LEU A 15 -15.77 -20.32 13.05
CA LEU A 15 -15.66 -19.54 14.27
C LEU A 15 -16.83 -18.55 14.35
N ASP A 16 -17.58 -18.62 15.45
CA ASP A 16 -18.45 -17.52 15.83
C ASP A 16 -17.57 -16.34 16.25
N TRP A 17 -17.49 -15.32 15.39
CA TRP A 17 -16.73 -14.10 15.63
C TRP A 17 -17.23 -13.29 16.84
N ASN A 18 -18.41 -13.62 17.37
CA ASN A 18 -18.94 -13.03 18.61
C ASN A 18 -18.70 -13.91 19.85
N SER A 19 -18.06 -15.06 19.70
CA SER A 19 -17.68 -15.91 20.84
C SER A 19 -16.52 -15.29 21.62
N ASN A 20 -16.46 -15.58 22.92
CA ASN A 20 -15.34 -15.16 23.78
C ASN A 20 -14.01 -15.88 23.45
N GLU A 21 -14.01 -16.79 22.47
CA GLU A 21 -12.83 -17.52 22.01
C GLU A 21 -12.07 -16.79 20.89
N VAL A 22 -12.67 -15.71 20.33
CA VAL A 22 -12.08 -14.92 19.26
C VAL A 22 -11.82 -13.50 19.74
N PHE A 23 -10.56 -13.06 19.67
CA PHE A 23 -10.17 -11.69 20.00
C PHE A 23 -9.74 -10.93 18.73
N ASN A 24 -10.43 -9.84 18.42
CA ASN A 24 -10.07 -8.98 17.30
C ASN A 24 -8.87 -8.08 17.67
N LYS A 25 -7.77 -8.19 16.91
CA LYS A 25 -6.57 -7.35 17.10
C LYS A 25 -6.67 -5.97 16.42
N PHE A 26 -7.65 -5.79 15.53
CA PHE A 26 -7.94 -4.52 14.88
C PHE A 26 -8.85 -3.65 15.76
N ASN A 27 -8.35 -2.48 16.16
CA ASN A 27 -8.99 -1.60 17.13
C ASN A 27 -9.52 -0.31 16.50
N GLY A 28 -9.75 -0.31 15.18
CA GLY A 28 -10.11 0.89 14.42
C GLY A 28 -8.89 1.66 13.89
N PHE A 29 -9.20 2.69 13.09
CA PHE A 29 -8.27 3.57 12.38
C PHE A 29 -7.88 4.81 13.21
N ALA A 30 -7.17 5.76 12.59
CA ALA A 30 -6.83 7.05 13.21
C ALA A 30 -8.08 7.87 13.60
N HIS A 31 -9.19 7.67 12.87
CA HIS A 31 -10.47 8.36 13.11
C HIS A 31 -11.64 7.37 13.13
N THR A 32 -12.72 7.74 13.81
CA THR A 32 -14.00 7.02 13.75
C THR A 32 -14.85 7.61 12.63
N TYR A 33 -15.45 6.75 11.80
CA TYR A 33 -16.29 7.19 10.69
C TYR A 33 -17.63 7.75 11.19
N ASN A 34 -18.00 8.90 10.65
CA ASN A 34 -19.29 9.55 10.84
C ASN A 34 -19.93 9.85 9.47
N PRO A 35 -21.07 9.22 9.13
CA PRO A 35 -21.71 9.43 7.83
C PRO A 35 -22.25 10.85 7.62
N ASN A 36 -22.42 11.63 8.70
CA ASN A 36 -22.87 13.02 8.63
C ASN A 36 -21.72 14.03 8.60
N PHE A 37 -20.47 13.56 8.60
CA PHE A 37 -19.31 14.45 8.51
C PHE A 37 -19.23 15.10 7.13
N ILE A 38 -19.19 16.43 7.11
CA ILE A 38 -19.07 17.20 5.87
C ILE A 38 -17.58 17.44 5.60
N VAL A 39 -17.08 16.81 4.53
CA VAL A 39 -15.68 16.95 4.11
C VAL A 39 -15.43 18.33 3.51
N ASP A 40 -14.50 19.08 4.08
CA ASP A 40 -13.92 20.26 3.47
C ASP A 40 -12.85 19.85 2.46
N GLN A 41 -13.17 19.97 1.17
CA GLN A 41 -12.27 19.60 0.08
C GLN A 41 -11.02 20.48 0.01
N SER A 42 -11.06 21.71 0.54
CA SER A 42 -9.93 22.64 0.49
C SER A 42 -8.73 22.14 1.31
N LYS A 43 -9.01 21.44 2.41
CA LYS A 43 -8.05 20.78 3.30
C LYS A 43 -7.30 19.61 2.65
N LEU A 44 -7.90 19.01 1.64
CA LEU A 44 -7.33 17.87 0.91
C LEU A 44 -6.53 18.29 -0.32
N LYS A 45 -6.55 19.59 -0.66
CA LYS A 45 -5.99 20.10 -1.90
C LYS A 45 -4.51 19.76 -2.04
N LEU A 46 -3.70 20.03 -1.01
CA LEU A 46 -2.26 19.76 -1.06
C LEU A 46 -1.97 18.27 -1.29
N PHE A 47 -2.67 17.38 -0.59
CA PHE A 47 -2.52 15.93 -0.75
C PHE A 47 -2.94 15.45 -2.15
N LYS A 48 -4.11 15.89 -2.63
CA LYS A 48 -4.60 15.50 -3.97
C LYS A 48 -3.74 16.05 -5.09
N ASP A 49 -3.29 17.31 -4.97
CA ASP A 49 -2.38 17.94 -5.93
C ASP A 49 -1.02 17.22 -5.95
N HIS A 50 -0.54 16.75 -4.80
CA HIS A 50 0.68 15.94 -4.72
C HIS A 50 0.55 14.63 -5.48
N ILE A 51 -0.48 13.83 -5.19
CA ILE A 51 -0.71 12.58 -5.91
C ILE A 51 -0.86 12.85 -7.41
N LYS A 52 -1.65 13.86 -7.78
CA LYS A 52 -1.89 14.19 -9.18
C LYS A 52 -0.63 14.62 -9.91
N ARG A 53 0.10 15.60 -9.38
CA ARG A 53 1.23 16.22 -10.09
C ARG A 53 2.51 15.42 -9.96
N ILE A 54 2.78 14.87 -8.78
CA ILE A 54 4.06 14.26 -8.44
C ILE A 54 4.04 12.77 -8.74
N TRP A 55 2.96 12.04 -8.42
CA TRP A 55 2.92 10.59 -8.66
C TRP A 55 2.33 10.22 -10.02
N CYS A 56 1.44 11.06 -10.55
CA CYS A 56 0.63 10.74 -11.73
C CYS A 56 0.92 11.64 -12.93
N ASP A 57 1.88 12.57 -12.87
CA ASP A 57 2.20 13.51 -13.95
C ASP A 57 0.96 14.23 -14.53
N GLY A 58 0.07 14.67 -13.64
CA GLY A 58 -1.18 15.35 -14.00
C GLY A 58 -2.31 14.45 -14.51
N ARG A 59 -2.09 13.13 -14.64
CA ARG A 59 -3.08 12.17 -15.17
C ARG A 59 -4.21 11.87 -14.18
N ASP A 60 -5.43 12.24 -14.55
CA ASP A 60 -6.62 12.05 -13.72
C ASP A 60 -7.03 10.58 -13.59
N ASP A 61 -6.80 9.74 -14.60
CA ASP A 61 -7.05 8.31 -14.54
C ASP A 61 -6.22 7.63 -13.44
N LEU A 62 -4.91 7.89 -13.40
CA LEU A 62 -4.01 7.36 -12.38
C LEU A 62 -4.29 7.95 -11.00
N THR A 63 -4.57 9.25 -10.93
CA THR A 63 -4.92 9.93 -9.67
C THR A 63 -6.16 9.30 -9.06
N ASN A 64 -7.21 9.10 -9.85
CA ASN A 64 -8.44 8.46 -9.41
C ASN A 64 -8.20 7.00 -8.99
N HIS A 65 -7.35 6.26 -9.72
CA HIS A 65 -6.98 4.90 -9.35
C HIS A 65 -6.27 4.87 -7.99
N ILE A 66 -5.27 5.72 -7.75
CA ILE A 66 -4.54 5.80 -6.48
C ILE A 66 -5.46 6.20 -5.32
N MET A 67 -6.37 7.15 -5.52
CA MET A 67 -7.34 7.51 -4.49
C MET A 67 -8.29 6.35 -4.16
N LYS A 68 -8.69 5.53 -5.15
CA LYS A 68 -9.46 4.31 -4.92
C LYS A 68 -8.65 3.23 -4.18
N LEU A 69 -7.34 3.11 -4.43
CA LEU A 69 -6.45 2.24 -3.66
C LEU A 69 -6.39 2.66 -2.18
N PHE A 70 -6.23 3.96 -1.92
CA PHE A 70 -6.22 4.47 -0.54
C PHE A 70 -7.58 4.28 0.15
N ALA A 71 -8.67 4.47 -0.58
CA ALA A 71 -10.01 4.17 -0.11
C ALA A 71 -10.19 2.67 0.21
N TRP A 72 -9.61 1.77 -0.60
CA TRP A 72 -9.63 0.33 -0.31
C TRP A 72 -9.00 0.02 1.04
N TYR A 73 -7.84 0.62 1.37
CA TYR A 73 -7.15 0.34 2.63
C TYR A 73 -7.98 0.67 3.88
N VAL A 74 -8.82 1.71 3.81
CA VAL A 74 -9.67 2.12 4.94
C VAL A 74 -11.07 1.50 4.91
N GLN A 75 -11.64 1.25 3.73
CA GLN A 75 -12.97 0.66 3.62
C GLN A 75 -12.95 -0.88 3.75
N ARG A 76 -11.85 -1.51 3.34
CA ARG A 76 -11.68 -2.97 3.28
C ARG A 76 -10.37 -3.44 3.93
N PRO A 77 -10.07 -3.08 5.19
CA PRO A 77 -8.83 -3.49 5.87
C PRO A 77 -8.71 -5.00 6.11
N TYR A 78 -9.80 -5.74 5.91
CA TYR A 78 -9.90 -7.19 6.04
C TYR A 78 -9.75 -7.91 4.69
N GLU A 79 -9.58 -7.18 3.59
CA GLU A 79 -9.36 -7.72 2.24
C GLU A 79 -8.03 -7.25 1.71
N LYS A 80 -7.22 -8.21 1.28
CA LYS A 80 -6.02 -7.93 0.54
C LYS A 80 -6.38 -7.40 -0.84
N LEU A 81 -5.72 -6.32 -1.24
CA LEU A 81 -5.87 -5.69 -2.54
C LEU A 81 -5.48 -6.66 -3.67
N GLY A 82 -4.46 -7.50 -3.42
CA GLY A 82 -3.89 -8.42 -4.41
C GLY A 82 -3.05 -7.72 -5.46
N ALA A 83 -2.80 -6.42 -5.29
CA ALA A 83 -2.04 -5.58 -6.20
C ALA A 83 -0.94 -4.84 -5.44
N CYS A 84 0.05 -4.34 -6.18
CA CYS A 84 1.16 -3.56 -5.65
C CYS A 84 1.28 -2.26 -6.43
N VAL A 85 1.57 -1.15 -5.74
CA VAL A 85 1.98 0.10 -6.39
C VAL A 85 3.49 0.19 -6.34
N VAL A 86 4.10 0.54 -7.46
CA VAL A 86 5.52 0.82 -7.59
C VAL A 86 5.69 2.27 -8.01
N LEU A 87 6.35 3.07 -7.17
CA LEU A 87 6.80 4.42 -7.54
C LEU A 87 8.25 4.35 -8.01
N GLU A 88 8.48 4.62 -9.29
CA GLU A 88 9.81 4.85 -9.86
C GLU A 88 10.10 6.35 -9.88
N GLY A 89 11.21 6.79 -9.33
CA GLY A 89 11.56 8.22 -9.28
C GLY A 89 12.76 8.47 -8.37
N GLU A 90 13.16 9.73 -8.27
CA GLU A 90 14.22 10.16 -7.34
C GLU A 90 13.74 10.11 -5.88
N GLU A 91 14.70 9.89 -4.98
CA GLU A 91 14.46 9.77 -3.54
C GLU A 91 13.76 11.03 -3.00
N GLY A 92 12.75 10.86 -2.15
CA GLY A 92 12.08 11.96 -1.45
C GLY A 92 10.70 12.39 -2.00
N CYS A 93 10.35 12.06 -3.26
CA CYS A 93 9.07 12.52 -3.83
C CYS A 93 7.79 11.81 -3.31
N GLY A 94 7.85 10.50 -3.08
CA GLY A 94 6.72 9.66 -2.67
C GLY A 94 6.49 9.49 -1.16
N ASN A 95 7.47 9.74 -0.29
CA ASN A 95 7.37 9.39 1.13
C ASN A 95 6.30 10.19 1.88
N ILE A 96 6.02 11.42 1.43
CA ILE A 96 5.12 12.32 2.14
C ILE A 96 3.66 11.85 2.14
N ALA A 97 3.17 11.35 1.02
CA ALA A 97 1.78 10.90 0.92
C ALA A 97 1.54 9.61 1.71
N PHE A 98 2.54 8.72 1.77
CA PHE A 98 2.48 7.57 2.67
C PHE A 98 2.48 7.99 4.13
N GLU A 99 3.36 8.91 4.54
CA GLU A 99 3.39 9.42 5.91
C GLU A 99 2.06 10.03 6.33
N VAL A 100 1.43 10.80 5.45
CA VAL A 100 0.08 11.34 5.68
C VAL A 100 -0.94 10.22 5.88
N LEU A 101 -1.00 9.22 5.00
CA LEU A 101 -1.93 8.09 5.15
C LEU A 101 -1.69 7.29 6.43
N LYS A 102 -0.42 7.00 6.73
CA LYS A 102 0.02 6.25 7.90
C LYS A 102 -0.39 6.93 9.20
N LYS A 103 -0.19 8.25 9.31
CA LYS A 103 -0.50 9.00 10.53
C LYS A 103 -1.99 9.34 10.66
N HIS A 104 -2.62 9.74 9.55
CA HIS A 104 -3.90 10.44 9.57
C HIS A 104 -5.09 9.67 9.01
N ALA A 105 -4.86 8.49 8.41
CA ALA A 105 -5.95 7.65 7.92
C ALA A 105 -5.87 6.24 8.53
N ILE A 106 -4.78 5.51 8.27
CA ILE A 106 -4.65 4.10 8.62
C ILE A 106 -4.27 3.94 10.10
N GLY A 107 -3.28 4.69 10.57
CA GLY A 107 -2.71 4.57 11.90
C GLY A 107 -1.40 3.77 11.90
N THR A 108 -0.40 4.31 12.60
CA THR A 108 1.00 3.84 12.58
C THR A 108 1.16 2.36 12.92
N ARG A 109 0.33 1.80 13.80
CA ARG A 109 0.40 0.39 14.22
C ARG A 109 0.11 -0.61 13.10
N TYR A 110 -0.63 -0.21 12.07
CA TYR A 110 -0.99 -1.05 10.93
C TYR A 110 -0.13 -0.77 9.70
N CYS A 111 0.84 0.15 9.81
CA CYS A 111 1.80 0.43 8.75
C CYS A 111 3.18 -0.11 9.11
N LEU A 112 3.90 -0.60 8.12
CA LEU A 112 5.32 -0.96 8.23
C LEU A 112 6.08 -0.19 7.16
N GLU A 113 7.27 0.30 7.49
CA GLU A 113 8.15 0.95 6.53
C GLU A 113 9.54 0.36 6.71
N THR A 114 10.14 -0.13 5.63
CA THR A 114 11.44 -0.75 5.71
C THR A 114 12.19 -0.76 4.37
N PRO A 115 13.52 -0.59 4.38
CA PRO A 115 14.35 -0.83 3.20
C PRO A 115 14.75 -2.30 3.01
N LYS A 116 14.35 -3.18 3.93
CA LYS A 116 14.77 -4.58 3.96
C LYS A 116 13.63 -5.49 3.53
N MET A 117 13.65 -5.91 2.26
CA MET A 117 12.69 -6.88 1.73
C MET A 117 12.64 -8.19 2.54
N LYS A 118 13.78 -8.63 3.09
CA LYS A 118 13.85 -9.84 3.94
C LYS A 118 13.00 -9.79 5.22
N ILE A 119 12.50 -8.63 5.61
CA ILE A 119 11.51 -8.53 6.70
C ILE A 119 10.15 -9.11 6.26
N LEU A 120 9.86 -9.10 4.96
CA LEU A 120 8.63 -9.62 4.37
C LEU A 120 8.81 -11.06 3.84
N THR A 121 9.92 -11.32 3.16
CA THR A 121 10.19 -12.58 2.44
C THR A 121 10.87 -13.62 3.34
N GLY A 122 11.82 -13.17 4.16
CA GLY A 122 12.63 -14.06 4.98
C GLY A 122 11.85 -14.82 6.07
N ARG A 123 12.51 -15.87 6.60
CA ARG A 123 11.96 -16.78 7.61
C ARG A 123 11.30 -16.07 8.81
N PHE A 124 11.94 -15.06 9.40
CA PHE A 124 11.37 -14.33 10.54
C PHE A 124 10.62 -13.08 10.08
N ASN A 125 9.33 -13.23 9.77
CA ASN A 125 8.50 -12.21 9.09
C ASN A 125 7.39 -11.61 9.98
N SER A 126 7.47 -11.78 11.30
CA SER A 126 6.42 -11.34 12.23
C SER A 126 6.10 -9.84 12.21
N ALA A 127 6.99 -9.00 11.66
CA ALA A 127 6.75 -7.56 11.50
C ALA A 127 5.60 -7.26 10.53
N ARG A 128 5.35 -8.14 9.55
CA ARG A 128 4.24 -8.08 8.60
C ARG A 128 2.89 -8.40 9.25
N GLU A 129 2.89 -9.12 10.38
CA GLU A 129 1.66 -9.51 11.05
C GLU A 129 0.88 -8.25 11.50
N ASN A 130 -0.45 -8.30 11.31
CA ASN A 130 -1.39 -7.22 11.64
C ASN A 130 -1.07 -5.88 10.95
N LYS A 131 -0.55 -5.92 9.72
CA LYS A 131 -0.35 -4.74 8.88
C LYS A 131 -1.40 -4.67 7.77
N ILE A 132 -1.82 -3.44 7.45
CA ILE A 132 -2.66 -3.10 6.31
C ILE A 132 -1.80 -2.64 5.14
N LEU A 133 -0.72 -1.91 5.41
CA LEU A 133 0.14 -1.33 4.38
C LEU A 133 1.62 -1.46 4.79
N THR A 134 2.46 -2.03 3.92
CA THR A 134 3.91 -1.90 4.05
C THR A 134 4.47 -1.07 2.91
N VAL A 135 5.35 -0.14 3.24
CA VAL A 135 6.22 0.52 2.28
C VAL A 135 7.60 -0.10 2.31
N LEU A 136 8.02 -0.62 1.16
CA LEU A 136 9.42 -0.91 0.88
C LEU A 136 10.07 0.37 0.33
N ASN A 137 10.75 1.13 1.19
CA ASN A 137 11.45 2.37 0.84
C ASN A 137 12.88 2.05 0.39
N GLU A 138 13.44 2.73 -0.60
CA GLU A 138 14.82 2.52 -1.09
C GLU A 138 15.14 1.04 -1.33
N ALA A 139 14.40 0.41 -2.24
CA ALA A 139 14.57 -1.00 -2.56
C ALA A 139 15.85 -1.30 -3.37
N ALA A 140 16.98 -0.66 -3.04
CA ALA A 140 18.31 -0.98 -3.53
C ALA A 140 18.63 -2.49 -3.38
N ASN A 141 18.08 -3.13 -2.34
CA ASN A 141 18.22 -4.57 -2.10
C ASN A 141 17.33 -5.45 -3.00
N VAL A 142 16.29 -4.92 -3.65
CA VAL A 142 15.44 -5.69 -4.58
C VAL A 142 16.21 -5.99 -5.88
N LYS A 143 17.16 -5.13 -6.27
CA LYS A 143 18.05 -5.42 -7.41
C LYS A 143 19.04 -6.56 -7.13
N GLN A 144 19.44 -6.72 -5.87
CA GLN A 144 20.42 -7.72 -5.43
C GLN A 144 19.77 -8.96 -4.80
N SER A 145 18.44 -9.05 -4.82
CA SER A 145 17.73 -10.16 -4.21
C SER A 145 17.77 -11.40 -5.10
N SER A 146 17.71 -12.57 -4.49
CA SER A 146 17.65 -13.83 -5.23
C SER A 146 16.34 -13.95 -6.02
N HIS A 147 16.29 -14.87 -6.98
CA HIS A 147 15.02 -15.23 -7.65
C HIS A 147 13.98 -15.74 -6.65
N GLU A 148 14.41 -16.48 -5.62
CA GLU A 148 13.55 -16.94 -4.52
C GLU A 148 12.89 -15.78 -3.77
N ASP A 149 13.67 -14.77 -3.37
CA ASP A 149 13.15 -13.57 -2.71
C ASP A 149 12.12 -12.83 -3.60
N GLN A 150 12.33 -12.84 -4.93
CA GLN A 150 11.43 -12.21 -5.90
C GLN A 150 10.12 -12.99 -6.05
N ASP A 151 10.16 -14.32 -6.02
CA ASP A 151 8.95 -15.16 -6.06
C ASP A 151 8.17 -15.06 -4.75
N GLU A 152 8.86 -15.08 -3.60
CA GLU A 152 8.21 -14.83 -2.30
C GLU A 152 7.54 -13.46 -2.26
N LEU A 153 8.12 -12.43 -2.89
CA LEU A 153 7.49 -11.12 -3.00
C LEU A 153 6.21 -11.15 -3.85
N LYS A 154 6.14 -11.95 -4.92
CA LYS A 154 4.89 -12.13 -5.70
C LYS A 154 3.81 -12.73 -4.82
N ASP A 155 4.14 -13.79 -4.10
CA ASP A 155 3.22 -14.44 -3.18
C ASP A 155 2.78 -13.47 -2.08
N CYS A 156 3.71 -12.63 -1.59
CA CYS A 156 3.39 -11.55 -0.66
C CYS A 156 2.36 -10.55 -1.22
N ILE A 157 2.24 -10.37 -2.53
CA ILE A 157 1.29 -9.46 -3.16
C ILE A 157 -0.07 -10.12 -3.37
N THR A 158 -0.13 -11.40 -3.75
CA THR A 158 -1.39 -12.04 -4.20
C THR A 158 -1.98 -13.04 -3.21
N GLU A 159 -1.16 -13.74 -2.42
CA GLU A 159 -1.64 -14.85 -1.61
C GLU A 159 -2.55 -14.38 -0.46
N PRO A 160 -3.72 -15.00 -0.25
CA PRO A 160 -4.69 -14.59 0.77
C PRO A 160 -4.30 -15.03 2.20
N THR A 161 -3.28 -15.87 2.33
CA THR A 161 -2.75 -16.36 3.61
C THR A 161 -1.24 -16.36 3.60
N CYS A 162 -0.62 -16.22 4.77
CA CYS A 162 0.83 -16.34 4.91
C CYS A 162 1.18 -17.16 6.15
N MET A 163 2.39 -17.73 6.16
CA MET A 163 2.99 -18.32 7.34
C MET A 163 3.74 -17.24 8.11
N ILE A 164 3.40 -17.09 9.39
CA ILE A 164 4.11 -16.20 10.30
C ILE A 164 5.02 -17.04 11.18
N GLU A 165 6.32 -16.76 11.14
CA GLU A 165 7.31 -17.37 12.02
C GLU A 165 7.95 -16.31 12.91
N LYS A 166 7.82 -16.52 14.22
CA LYS A 166 8.37 -15.67 15.29
C LYS A 166 9.54 -16.39 15.92
N LYS A 167 10.53 -15.64 16.38
CA LYS A 167 11.68 -16.24 17.06
C LYS A 167 11.22 -16.97 18.33
N GLY A 168 11.46 -18.27 18.39
CA GLY A 168 11.12 -19.12 19.54
C GLY A 168 9.64 -19.50 19.63
N ILE A 169 8.86 -19.35 18.56
CA ILE A 169 7.45 -19.75 18.48
C ILE A 169 7.27 -20.55 17.18
N ASP A 170 6.48 -21.63 17.25
CA ASP A 170 6.20 -22.45 16.08
C ASP A 170 5.48 -21.63 14.99
N PRO A 171 5.82 -21.83 13.70
CA PRO A 171 5.15 -21.16 12.60
C PRO A 171 3.65 -21.45 12.57
N TYR A 172 2.84 -20.43 12.29
CA TYR A 172 1.39 -20.58 12.17
C TYR A 172 0.86 -19.79 10.97
N ARG A 173 -0.27 -20.27 10.42
CA ARG A 173 -0.90 -19.66 9.24
C ARG A 173 -1.89 -18.59 9.67
N VAL A 174 -1.86 -17.44 8.98
CA VAL A 174 -2.82 -16.35 9.19
C VAL A 174 -3.44 -15.93 7.86
N LYS A 175 -4.64 -15.33 7.93
CA LYS A 175 -5.18 -14.55 6.82
C LYS A 175 -4.28 -13.33 6.62
N ASP A 176 -3.88 -13.10 5.39
CA ASP A 176 -3.09 -11.93 5.04
C ASP A 176 -3.98 -10.83 4.46
N CYS A 177 -3.98 -9.67 5.11
CA CYS A 177 -4.70 -8.48 4.67
C CYS A 177 -3.73 -7.34 4.31
N HIS A 178 -2.42 -7.61 4.34
CA HIS A 178 -1.39 -6.63 4.09
C HIS A 178 -1.28 -6.30 2.59
N ASN A 179 -1.17 -5.01 2.29
CA ASN A 179 -0.96 -4.47 0.96
C ASN A 179 0.44 -3.89 0.84
N LEU A 180 1.08 -4.12 -0.30
CA LEU A 180 2.45 -3.70 -0.53
C LEU A 180 2.49 -2.44 -1.39
N PHE A 181 3.34 -1.51 -0.97
CA PHE A 181 3.71 -0.33 -1.73
C PHE A 181 5.24 -0.31 -1.83
N ILE A 182 5.77 -0.23 -3.04
CA ILE A 182 7.21 -0.23 -3.30
C ILE A 182 7.58 1.17 -3.76
N ALA A 183 8.42 1.85 -3.00
CA ALA A 183 8.85 3.19 -3.30
C ALA A 183 10.33 3.21 -3.70
N PHE A 184 10.65 4.01 -4.72
CA PHE A 184 12.00 4.43 -5.10
C PHE A 184 12.96 3.29 -5.44
N ILE A 185 12.77 2.74 -6.63
CA ILE A 185 13.78 1.91 -7.28
C ILE A 185 14.16 2.63 -8.56
N GLN A 186 15.37 3.19 -8.61
CA GLN A 186 15.96 3.59 -9.88
C GLN A 186 16.01 2.33 -10.77
N PHE A 187 15.28 2.24 -11.87
CA PHE A 187 15.21 1.05 -12.73
C PHE A 187 14.84 -0.24 -11.98
N VAL A 188 13.55 -0.55 -11.93
CA VAL A 188 13.09 -1.86 -11.47
C VAL A 188 13.62 -2.95 -12.41
N GLN A 189 14.66 -3.66 -11.95
CA GLN A 189 15.07 -4.95 -12.51
C GLN A 189 14.32 -6.14 -11.89
N CYS A 190 13.30 -5.90 -11.05
CA CYS A 190 12.50 -6.97 -10.45
C CYS A 190 11.67 -7.70 -11.52
N GLU A 191 12.02 -8.94 -11.84
CA GLU A 191 11.33 -9.76 -12.84
C GLU A 191 9.87 -9.99 -12.45
N SER A 192 9.62 -10.10 -11.14
CA SER A 192 8.28 -10.17 -10.56
C SER A 192 7.39 -8.97 -10.82
N VAL A 193 7.98 -7.77 -10.87
CA VAL A 193 7.26 -6.54 -11.21
C VAL A 193 6.87 -6.51 -12.68
N LYS A 194 7.67 -7.12 -13.53
CA LYS A 194 7.54 -7.06 -14.99
C LYS A 194 6.45 -7.96 -15.54
N THR A 195 6.22 -9.13 -14.95
CA THR A 195 5.26 -10.12 -15.48
C THR A 195 3.93 -10.15 -14.72
N ASN A 196 3.82 -9.49 -13.57
CA ASN A 196 2.62 -9.55 -12.75
C ASN A 196 1.62 -8.46 -13.17
N ALA A 197 0.47 -8.89 -13.69
CA ALA A 197 -0.62 -8.01 -14.12
C ALA A 197 -1.13 -7.10 -12.99
N SER A 198 -1.00 -7.53 -11.74
CA SER A 198 -1.51 -6.84 -10.55
C SER A 198 -0.55 -5.77 -10.00
N ILE A 199 0.44 -5.35 -10.77
CA ILE A 199 1.38 -4.29 -10.34
C ILE A 199 1.16 -3.03 -11.15
N LEU A 200 0.80 -1.96 -10.46
CA LEU A 200 0.66 -0.61 -11.02
C LEU A 200 2.01 0.10 -10.88
N CYS A 201 2.62 0.45 -12.01
CA CYS A 201 3.84 1.23 -12.03
C CYS A 201 3.52 2.70 -12.34
N LEU A 202 4.01 3.58 -11.48
CA LEU A 202 3.91 5.03 -11.63
C LEU A 202 5.31 5.61 -11.74
N LEU A 203 5.48 6.54 -12.67
CA LEU A 203 6.69 7.33 -12.79
C LEU A 203 6.48 8.65 -12.05
N CYS A 204 7.33 8.86 -11.08
CA CYS A 204 7.37 10.03 -10.23
C CYS A 204 8.46 10.96 -10.74
N GLU A 205 8.09 11.79 -11.70
CA GLU A 205 8.89 12.91 -12.18
C GLU A 205 8.39 14.19 -11.51
N SER A 206 9.30 14.97 -10.95
CA SER A 206 8.94 16.14 -10.17
C SER A 206 10.00 17.22 -10.29
N ASP A 207 9.57 18.43 -10.61
CA ASP A 207 10.36 19.65 -10.50
C ASP A 207 10.56 20.09 -9.03
N ARG A 208 9.98 19.38 -8.07
CA ARG A 208 9.92 19.71 -6.63
C ARG A 208 10.65 18.73 -5.73
N LEU A 209 11.58 17.95 -6.28
CA LEU A 209 12.34 16.91 -5.57
C LEU A 209 13.01 17.40 -4.27
N ASP A 210 13.33 18.70 -4.19
CA ASP A 210 13.93 19.35 -3.01
C ASP A 210 13.10 20.52 -2.44
N ASP A 211 11.81 20.60 -2.76
CA ASP A 211 10.94 21.67 -2.27
C ASP A 211 10.53 21.41 -0.80
N LYS A 212 11.50 21.56 0.11
CA LYS A 212 11.32 21.43 1.56
C LYS A 212 10.17 22.30 2.09
N PRO A 213 9.99 23.57 1.64
CA PRO A 213 8.83 24.36 2.03
C PRO A 213 7.49 23.70 1.65
N TYR A 214 7.38 23.15 0.44
CA TYR A 214 6.16 22.46 0.00
C TYR A 214 5.87 21.20 0.84
N PHE A 215 6.87 20.33 1.05
CA PHE A 215 6.69 19.12 1.86
C PHE A 215 6.35 19.46 3.31
N LYS A 216 7.01 20.48 3.88
CA LYS A 216 6.70 20.98 5.21
C LYS A 216 5.28 21.53 5.29
N ALA A 217 4.84 22.32 4.31
CA ALA A 217 3.48 22.86 4.29
C ALA A 217 2.43 21.75 4.25
N MET A 218 2.69 20.66 3.51
CA MET A 218 1.80 19.50 3.53
C MET A 218 1.76 18.83 4.89
N LEU A 219 2.91 18.55 5.51
CA LEU A 219 2.94 17.97 6.85
C LEU A 219 2.26 18.88 7.87
N ASP A 220 2.55 20.18 7.85
CA ASP A 220 1.97 21.15 8.77
C ASP A 220 0.44 21.21 8.62
N GLU A 221 -0.09 21.13 7.39
CA GLU A 221 -1.55 21.08 7.15
C GLU A 221 -2.20 19.86 7.82
N PHE A 222 -1.54 18.70 7.79
CA PHE A 222 -2.09 17.46 8.37
C PHE A 222 -1.79 17.30 9.86
N ASP A 223 -0.59 17.67 10.31
CA ASP A 223 -0.13 17.49 11.69
C ASP A 223 -0.67 18.58 12.62
N ASN A 224 -0.93 19.80 12.11
CA ASN A 224 -1.35 20.95 12.93
C ASN A 224 -2.81 21.38 12.72
N THR A 225 -3.57 20.71 11.86
CA THR A 225 -5.00 20.99 11.65
C THR A 225 -5.84 19.71 11.70
N ASP A 226 -7.15 19.82 11.45
CA ASP A 226 -8.08 18.70 11.35
C ASP A 226 -8.09 18.00 9.98
N SER A 227 -7.18 18.33 9.06
CA SER A 227 -7.17 17.79 7.69
C SER A 227 -7.11 16.26 7.61
N GLY A 228 -6.57 15.59 8.64
CA GLY A 228 -6.62 14.12 8.75
C GLY A 228 -8.03 13.53 8.80
N ILE A 229 -8.95 14.11 9.60
CA ILE A 229 -10.32 13.59 9.69
C ILE A 229 -11.07 13.80 8.37
N HIS A 230 -10.78 14.90 7.65
CA HIS A 230 -11.33 15.15 6.31
C HIS A 230 -10.82 14.13 5.29
N LEU A 231 -9.53 13.79 5.33
CA LEU A 231 -8.96 12.79 4.43
C LEU A 231 -9.58 11.43 4.69
N TYR A 232 -9.69 11.02 5.96
CA TYR A 232 -10.29 9.74 6.32
C TYR A 232 -11.74 9.64 5.84
N HIS A 233 -12.59 10.64 6.09
CA HIS A 233 -13.98 10.63 5.63
C HIS A 233 -14.09 10.70 4.11
N TYR A 234 -13.22 11.45 3.44
CA TYR A 234 -13.15 11.47 1.99
C TYR A 234 -12.87 10.08 1.42
N LEU A 235 -11.86 9.39 1.95
CA LEU A 235 -11.50 8.03 1.53
C LEU A 235 -12.61 7.03 1.83
N MET A 236 -13.28 7.12 2.99
CA MET A 236 -14.42 6.25 3.34
C MET A 236 -15.64 6.44 2.44
N ASN A 237 -15.77 7.60 1.78
CA ASN A 237 -16.91 7.93 0.92
C ASN A 237 -16.64 7.75 -0.58
N ILE A 238 -15.41 7.37 -0.98
CA ILE A 238 -15.10 7.07 -2.39
C ILE A 238 -15.86 5.83 -2.83
N ASN A 239 -16.54 5.90 -3.98
CA ASN A 239 -17.19 4.74 -4.57
C ASN A 239 -16.15 3.76 -5.16
N LEU A 240 -16.20 2.51 -4.69
CA LEU A 240 -15.36 1.38 -5.12
C LEU A 240 -16.12 0.37 -5.99
N ASP A 241 -17.35 0.65 -6.38
CA ASP A 241 -18.14 -0.22 -7.26
C ASP A 241 -17.41 -0.45 -8.59
N GLY A 242 -17.28 -1.73 -8.96
CA GLY A 242 -16.55 -2.15 -10.16
C GLY A 242 -15.05 -1.90 -10.13
N PHE A 243 -14.48 -1.46 -9.00
CA PHE A 243 -13.04 -1.32 -8.86
C PHE A 243 -12.40 -2.68 -8.62
N HIS A 244 -11.52 -3.09 -9.53
CA HIS A 244 -10.82 -4.37 -9.47
C HIS A 244 -9.31 -4.11 -9.46
N PRO A 245 -8.70 -3.85 -8.30
CA PRO A 245 -7.30 -3.43 -8.20
C PRO A 245 -6.31 -4.32 -8.97
N GLN A 246 -6.52 -5.64 -8.96
CA GLN A 246 -5.66 -6.59 -9.65
C GLN A 246 -5.72 -6.48 -11.18
N ASN A 247 -6.87 -6.13 -11.73
CA ASN A 247 -7.11 -6.01 -13.16
C ASN A 247 -6.83 -4.58 -13.64
N ASP A 248 -7.23 -3.59 -12.85
CA ASP A 248 -7.14 -2.18 -13.20
C ASP A 248 -5.70 -1.65 -13.08
N ALA A 249 -4.81 -2.37 -12.40
CA ALA A 249 -3.39 -2.07 -12.28
C ALA A 249 -2.56 -2.39 -13.56
N SER A 250 -3.17 -2.99 -14.58
CA SER A 250 -2.43 -3.75 -15.58
C SER A 250 -1.81 -2.96 -16.74
N TRP A 251 -2.17 -1.69 -16.98
CA TRP A 251 -1.72 -0.98 -18.19
C TRP A 251 -1.36 0.50 -17.97
N THR A 252 -0.09 0.74 -17.67
CA THR A 252 0.53 2.07 -17.74
C THR A 252 1.65 2.06 -18.78
N LYS A 253 1.94 3.22 -19.40
CA LYS A 253 3.05 3.35 -20.37
C LYS A 253 4.37 3.02 -19.67
N GLU A 254 4.48 3.47 -18.42
CA GLU A 254 5.58 3.28 -17.50
C GLU A 254 5.86 1.78 -17.31
N LYS A 255 4.82 0.97 -17.06
CA LYS A 255 4.94 -0.50 -16.98
C LYS A 255 5.48 -1.11 -18.28
N SER A 256 5.03 -0.61 -19.44
CA SER A 256 5.51 -1.08 -20.75
C SER A 256 6.97 -0.71 -21.00
N ASP A 257 7.38 0.48 -20.59
CA ASP A 257 8.77 0.96 -20.73
C ASP A 257 9.72 0.23 -19.75
N MET A 258 9.26 -0.07 -18.55
CA MET A 258 9.95 -0.96 -17.59
C MET A 258 10.12 -2.38 -18.14
N GLN A 259 9.12 -2.92 -18.84
CA GLN A 259 9.21 -4.24 -19.48
C GLN A 259 10.24 -4.25 -20.63
N LYS A 260 10.30 -3.19 -21.45
CA LYS A 260 11.24 -3.10 -22.58
C LYS A 260 12.69 -2.98 -22.11
N SER A 261 12.96 -2.07 -21.16
CA SER A 261 14.30 -1.86 -20.61
C SER A 261 14.90 -3.10 -19.93
N ALA A 262 14.05 -4.05 -19.52
CA ALA A 262 14.45 -5.33 -18.97
C ALA A 262 14.99 -6.31 -20.02
N ILE A 263 14.41 -6.33 -21.22
CA ILE A 263 14.76 -7.27 -22.29
C ILE A 263 16.11 -6.90 -22.91
N GLU A 264 16.45 -5.61 -22.92
CA GLU A 264 17.65 -5.09 -23.59
C GLU A 264 18.94 -5.21 -22.77
N LYS A 265 18.87 -5.56 -21.48
CA LYS A 265 20.06 -5.75 -20.62
C LYS A 265 20.22 -7.24 -20.28
N PRO A 266 21.04 -8.00 -21.03
CA PRO A 266 21.32 -9.38 -20.66
C PRO A 266 22.01 -9.40 -19.29
N VAL A 267 21.57 -10.34 -18.45
CA VAL A 267 22.18 -10.67 -17.16
C VAL A 267 23.67 -10.92 -17.40
N GLN A 268 24.53 -10.07 -16.83
CA GLN A 268 25.98 -10.31 -16.75
C GLN A 268 26.30 -11.12 -15.50
#